data_AF-A0A968PBC7-F1
#
_entry.id   AF-A0A968PBC7-F1
#
_cell.length_a   1.000
_cell.length_b   1.000
_cell.length_c   1.000
_cell.angle_alpha   90.00
_cell.angle_beta   90.00
_cell.angle_gamma   90.00
#
_symmetry.space_group_name_H-M   'P 1'
#
loop_
_entity.id
_entity.type
_entity.pdbx_description
1 polymer ?
#
loop_
_entity_poly.entity_id
_entity_poly.type
_entity_poly.pdbx_seq_one_letter_code
_entity_poly.pdbx_strand_id
1 'polypeptide(L)'
;MINEVDYAQNGTDAEEFIEIYNPTAGPVNLDSYAIELVDGAGGGATVYQTIELGNVTLAAGDFYVVCADAAMVPFCDLDVSPDTDLIQDGAPDAVALTFLGNVIDTVSYDGSTGAPYTEGSGAGLIDDPANDFSASRAPATASTPIKTTSTSPGAATPRVSPT
;
A
#
# COMPACT_ATOMS: atom_id res chain seq x y z
N MET A 1 5.84 -1.34 -7.17
CA MET A 1 6.15 -1.87 -5.83
C MET A 1 5.29 -1.12 -4.84
N ILE A 2 4.91 -1.74 -3.73
CA ILE A 2 4.20 -1.06 -2.65
C ILE A 2 5.23 -0.16 -1.96
N ASN A 3 4.95 1.14 -1.97
CA ASN A 3 5.78 2.15 -1.35
C ASN A 3 5.32 2.44 0.08
N GLU A 4 4.02 2.60 0.28
CA GLU A 4 3.44 3.02 1.55
C GLU A 4 2.04 2.43 1.73
N VAL A 5 1.72 2.07 2.97
CA VAL A 5 0.37 1.65 3.39
C VAL A 5 0.05 2.39 4.68
N ASP A 6 -1.09 3.06 4.69
CA ASP A 6 -1.70 3.68 5.87
C ASP A 6 -3.05 3.00 6.06
N TYR A 7 -3.15 2.18 7.11
CA TYR A 7 -4.29 1.30 7.36
C TYR A 7 -5.01 1.64 8.66
N ALA A 8 -4.36 2.30 9.62
CA ALA A 8 -4.93 2.54 10.95
C ALA A 8 -4.83 4.00 11.39
N GLN A 9 -5.97 4.60 11.73
CA GLN A 9 -6.06 5.94 12.30
C GLN A 9 -6.73 5.93 13.69
N ASN A 10 -6.57 7.03 14.42
CA ASN A 10 -7.24 7.15 15.72
C ASN A 10 -8.75 7.40 15.54
N GLY A 11 -9.54 6.33 15.63
CA GLY A 11 -10.99 6.40 15.62
C GLY A 11 -11.59 5.57 14.49
N THR A 12 -12.15 6.24 13.50
CA THR A 12 -12.61 5.62 12.26
C THR A 12 -11.53 5.81 11.22
N ASP A 13 -11.22 4.75 10.48
CA ASP A 13 -10.16 4.79 9.49
C ASP A 13 -10.71 5.46 8.23
N ALA A 14 -10.39 6.73 8.02
CA ALA A 14 -10.96 7.57 6.97
C ALA A 14 -9.87 8.21 6.08
N GLU A 15 -8.61 7.93 6.38
CA GLU A 15 -7.44 8.47 5.68
C GLU A 15 -6.60 7.33 5.07
N GLU A 16 -7.19 6.13 4.94
CA GLU A 16 -6.49 4.93 4.46
C GLU A 16 -6.07 5.02 3.00
N PHE A 17 -4.85 4.58 2.73
CA PHE A 17 -4.32 4.52 1.37
C PHE A 17 -3.21 3.50 1.16
N ILE A 18 -2.99 3.18 -0.11
CA ILE A 18 -1.88 2.38 -0.59
C ILE A 18 -1.18 3.15 -1.72
N GLU A 19 0.10 3.44 -1.52
CA GLU A 19 0.92 4.11 -2.52
C GLU A 19 1.80 3.11 -3.27
N ILE A 20 1.76 3.18 -4.59
CA ILE A 20 2.58 2.37 -5.49
C ILE A 20 3.66 3.24 -6.09
N TYR A 21 4.91 2.76 -6.08
CA TYR A 21 6.04 3.38 -6.75
C TYR A 21 6.45 2.59 -8.00
N ASN A 22 6.81 3.30 -9.07
CA ASN A 22 7.49 2.72 -10.23
C ASN A 22 9.02 2.86 -10.09
N PRO A 23 9.75 1.82 -9.64
CA PRO A 23 11.20 1.86 -9.47
C PRO A 23 11.97 1.63 -10.78
N THR A 24 11.29 1.39 -11.90
CA THR A 24 11.95 1.06 -13.16
C THR A 24 12.51 2.32 -13.83
N ALA A 25 13.43 2.14 -14.78
CA ALA A 25 14.01 3.25 -15.53
C ALA A 25 13.08 3.82 -16.62
N GLY A 26 11.86 3.30 -16.77
CA GLY A 26 10.92 3.68 -17.81
C GLY A 26 9.47 3.70 -17.32
N PRO A 27 8.53 4.17 -18.17
CA PRO A 27 7.11 4.12 -17.82
C PRO A 27 6.61 2.68 -17.75
N VAL A 28 5.71 2.41 -16.79
CA VAL A 28 5.01 1.13 -16.61
C VAL A 28 3.52 1.38 -16.78
N ASN A 29 2.85 0.57 -17.61
CA ASN A 29 1.39 0.57 -17.66
C ASN A 29 0.86 -0.31 -16.53
N LEU A 30 -0.04 0.23 -15.72
CA LEU A 30 -0.71 -0.45 -14.61
C LEU A 30 -1.89 -1.32 -15.07
N ASP A 31 -2.18 -1.38 -16.37
CA ASP A 31 -3.13 -2.35 -16.91
C ASP A 31 -2.71 -3.79 -16.52
N SER A 32 -3.68 -4.59 -16.06
CA SER A 32 -3.47 -5.93 -15.48
C SER A 32 -2.67 -5.98 -14.16
N TYR A 33 -2.34 -4.83 -13.56
CA TYR A 33 -1.94 -4.77 -12.16
C TYR A 33 -3.16 -4.60 -11.26
N ALA A 34 -3.12 -5.25 -10.10
CA ALA A 34 -4.13 -5.11 -9.06
C ALA A 34 -3.51 -5.07 -7.68
N ILE A 35 -4.23 -4.49 -6.73
CA ILE A 35 -4.00 -4.64 -5.29
C ILE A 35 -4.89 -5.77 -4.78
N GLU A 36 -4.32 -6.67 -3.99
CA GLU A 36 -5.07 -7.63 -3.17
C GLU A 36 -4.93 -7.23 -1.70
N LEU A 37 -6.07 -7.11 -1.01
CA LEU A 37 -6.14 -6.94 0.44
C LEU A 37 -6.41 -8.29 1.09
N VAL A 38 -5.63 -8.64 2.11
CA VAL A 38 -5.51 -10.01 2.61
C VAL A 38 -5.73 -10.06 4.12
N ASP A 39 -6.71 -10.87 4.52
CA ASP A 39 -6.95 -11.28 5.90
C ASP A 39 -5.99 -12.43 6.24
N GLY A 40 -5.08 -12.16 7.16
CA GLY A 40 -4.07 -13.12 7.62
C GLY A 40 -4.39 -13.78 8.96
N ALA A 41 -5.61 -13.63 9.47
CA ALA A 41 -6.01 -14.17 10.76
C ALA A 41 -5.63 -15.65 10.93
N GLY A 42 -5.00 -15.97 12.06
CA GLY A 42 -4.54 -17.32 12.38
C GLY A 42 -3.36 -17.81 11.50
N GLY A 43 -2.64 -16.91 10.83
CA GLY A 43 -1.60 -17.25 9.84
C GLY A 43 -2.18 -17.61 8.46
N GLY A 44 -3.40 -17.16 8.19
CA GLY A 44 -4.13 -17.35 6.93
C GLY A 44 -3.65 -16.40 5.83
N ALA A 45 -4.31 -16.45 4.68
CA ALA A 45 -3.97 -15.70 3.48
C ALA A 45 -5.22 -15.51 2.61
N THR A 46 -6.32 -15.05 3.22
CA THR A 46 -7.60 -14.92 2.52
C THR A 46 -7.70 -13.55 1.87
N VAL A 47 -7.67 -13.50 0.54
CA VAL A 47 -7.97 -12.25 -0.18
C VAL A 47 -9.44 -11.89 0.04
N TYR A 48 -9.70 -10.73 0.65
CA TYR A 48 -11.07 -10.23 0.87
C TYR A 48 -11.48 -9.19 -0.16
N GLN A 49 -10.53 -8.51 -0.79
CA GLN A 49 -10.78 -7.51 -1.83
C GLN A 49 -9.66 -7.48 -2.87
N THR A 50 -10.03 -7.28 -4.13
CA THR A 50 -9.11 -7.05 -5.24
C THR A 50 -9.48 -5.74 -5.92
N ILE A 51 -8.51 -4.86 -6.10
CA ILE A 51 -8.67 -3.52 -6.70
C ILE A 51 -7.83 -3.48 -7.97
N GLU A 52 -8.47 -3.42 -9.13
CA GLU A 52 -7.80 -3.27 -10.42
C GLU A 52 -7.30 -1.82 -10.59
N LEU A 53 -6.03 -1.63 -10.95
CA LEU A 53 -5.42 -0.29 -11.05
C LEU A 53 -5.77 0.46 -12.34
N GLY A 54 -6.30 -0.27 -13.33
CA GLY A 54 -6.75 0.28 -14.60
C GLY A 54 -5.61 0.63 -15.57
N ASN A 55 -6.00 1.09 -16.76
CA ASN A 55 -5.07 1.40 -17.84
C ASN A 55 -4.47 2.80 -17.68
N VAL A 56 -3.53 2.93 -16.75
CA VAL A 56 -2.77 4.16 -16.46
C VAL A 56 -1.29 3.91 -16.66
N THR A 57 -0.60 4.81 -17.34
CA THR A 57 0.87 4.74 -17.48
C THR A 57 1.52 5.56 -16.37
N LEU A 58 2.22 4.87 -15.45
CA LEU A 58 3.00 5.47 -14.37
C LEU A 58 4.44 5.71 -14.85
N ALA A 59 4.90 6.97 -14.85
CA ALA A 59 6.25 7.28 -15.35
C ALA A 59 7.34 6.70 -14.42
N ALA A 60 8.57 6.69 -14.92
CA ALA A 60 9.72 6.25 -14.12
C ALA A 60 9.89 7.17 -12.90
N GLY A 61 9.92 6.60 -11.70
CA GLY A 61 10.06 7.37 -10.47
C GLY A 61 8.77 8.03 -9.96
N ASP A 62 7.63 7.81 -10.61
CA ASP A 62 6.34 8.34 -10.16
C ASP A 62 5.62 7.41 -9.19
N PHE A 63 4.63 7.98 -8.50
CA PHE A 63 3.77 7.33 -7.53
C PHE A 63 2.31 7.33 -7.97
N TYR A 64 1.58 6.27 -7.59
CA TYR A 64 0.14 6.11 -7.81
C TYR A 64 -0.56 5.78 -6.49
N VAL A 65 -1.50 6.61 -6.05
CA VAL A 65 -2.18 6.46 -4.75
C VAL A 65 -3.59 5.89 -4.95
N VAL A 66 -3.86 4.76 -4.31
CA VAL A 66 -5.21 4.20 -4.14
C VAL A 66 -5.70 4.57 -2.75
N CYS A 67 -6.86 5.20 -2.62
CA CYS A 67 -7.38 5.72 -1.35
C CYS A 67 -8.82 5.29 -1.08
N ALA A 68 -9.20 5.27 0.20
CA ALA A 68 -10.58 5.09 0.64
C ALA A 68 -11.44 6.34 0.37
N ASP A 69 -10.98 7.52 0.75
CA ASP A 69 -11.70 8.79 0.54
C ASP A 69 -10.77 9.86 -0.06
N ALA A 70 -10.99 10.20 -1.34
CA ALA A 70 -10.21 11.23 -2.03
C ALA A 70 -10.40 12.65 -1.47
N ALA A 71 -11.41 12.90 -0.63
CA ALA A 71 -11.57 14.17 0.09
C ALA A 71 -10.65 14.27 1.31
N MET A 72 -10.21 13.13 1.86
CA MET A 72 -9.39 13.02 3.06
C MET A 72 -7.93 12.71 2.72
N VAL A 73 -7.68 11.93 1.66
CA VAL A 73 -6.33 11.53 1.24
C VAL A 73 -5.80 12.43 0.11
N PRO A 74 -4.69 13.16 0.32
CA PRO A 74 -4.11 13.99 -0.73
C PRO A 74 -3.50 13.13 -1.84
N PHE A 75 -3.49 13.66 -3.06
CA PHE A 75 -2.91 13.00 -4.24
C PHE A 75 -3.53 11.65 -4.62
N CYS A 76 -4.74 11.36 -4.14
CA CYS A 76 -5.46 10.16 -4.55
C CYS A 76 -5.65 10.11 -6.07
N ASP A 77 -5.07 9.08 -6.71
CA ASP A 77 -5.19 8.83 -8.14
C ASP A 77 -6.38 7.88 -8.44
N LEU A 78 -6.69 6.97 -7.50
CA LEU A 78 -7.80 6.04 -7.58
C LEU A 78 -8.58 5.97 -6.25
N ASP A 79 -9.78 6.53 -6.26
CA ASP A 79 -10.74 6.53 -5.16
C ASP A 79 -11.60 5.25 -5.20
N VAL A 80 -11.64 4.49 -4.10
CA VAL A 80 -12.36 3.22 -4.00
C VAL A 80 -13.22 3.14 -2.75
N SER A 81 -14.33 2.40 -2.85
CA SER A 81 -15.21 2.19 -1.70
C SER A 81 -14.78 0.99 -0.83
N PRO A 82 -15.07 1.01 0.48
CA PRO A 82 -15.73 2.08 1.22
C PRO A 82 -14.83 3.28 1.54
N ASP A 83 -15.45 4.44 1.83
CA ASP A 83 -14.77 5.68 2.21
C ASP A 83 -14.12 5.59 3.61
N THR A 84 -14.43 4.55 4.38
CA THR A 84 -13.84 4.26 5.69
C THR A 84 -13.73 2.76 5.93
N ASP A 85 -12.77 2.35 6.75
CA ASP A 85 -12.49 0.96 7.12
C ASP A 85 -12.30 0.06 5.86
N LEU A 86 -11.58 0.58 4.85
CA LEU A 86 -11.29 -0.10 3.58
C LEU A 86 -10.28 -1.23 3.76
N ILE A 87 -9.22 -0.96 4.49
CA ILE A 87 -8.10 -1.85 4.82
C ILE A 87 -8.33 -2.35 6.25
N GLN A 88 -8.07 -3.64 6.47
CA GLN A 88 -8.25 -4.25 7.79
C GLN A 88 -7.00 -4.04 8.67
N ASP A 89 -7.24 -3.71 9.94
CA ASP A 89 -6.26 -3.60 11.04
C ASP A 89 -5.89 -4.96 11.67
N GLY A 90 -5.96 -6.06 10.91
CA GLY A 90 -5.72 -7.38 11.47
C GLY A 90 -4.25 -7.64 11.81
N ALA A 91 -4.04 -8.38 12.90
CA ALA A 91 -2.74 -8.84 13.37
C ALA A 91 -2.59 -10.35 13.15
N PRO A 92 -2.11 -10.84 11.98
CA PRO A 92 -1.59 -10.06 10.85
C PRO A 92 -2.53 -10.00 9.64
N ASP A 93 -2.39 -8.93 8.86
CA ASP A 93 -2.99 -8.75 7.52
C ASP A 93 -1.91 -8.31 6.51
N ALA A 94 -2.27 -8.19 5.23
CA ALA A 94 -1.35 -7.80 4.18
C ALA A 94 -1.99 -7.07 2.99
N VAL A 95 -1.16 -6.29 2.30
CA VAL A 95 -1.42 -5.71 0.98
C VAL A 95 -0.46 -6.33 -0.03
N ALA A 96 -0.96 -6.76 -1.18
CA ALA A 96 -0.16 -7.31 -2.26
C ALA A 96 -0.38 -6.58 -3.58
N LEU A 97 0.70 -6.27 -4.29
CA LEU A 97 0.66 -5.83 -5.68
C LEU A 97 0.82 -7.05 -6.58
N THR A 98 -0.16 -7.30 -7.44
CA THR A 98 -0.14 -8.42 -8.38
C THR A 98 -0.07 -7.95 -9.82
N PHE A 99 0.45 -8.82 -10.70
CA PHE A 99 0.40 -8.65 -12.15
C PHE A 99 -0.09 -9.96 -12.78
N LEU A 100 -1.22 -9.89 -13.48
CA LEU A 100 -1.90 -11.08 -14.02
C LEU A 100 -2.10 -12.18 -12.95
N GLY A 101 -2.44 -11.78 -11.72
CA GLY A 101 -2.66 -12.66 -10.57
C GLY A 101 -1.39 -13.24 -9.91
N ASN A 102 -0.20 -12.83 -10.34
CA ASN A 102 1.04 -13.21 -9.67
C ASN A 102 1.48 -12.11 -8.72
N VAL A 103 1.77 -12.44 -7.47
CA VAL A 103 2.31 -11.48 -6.50
C VAL A 103 3.68 -10.98 -6.99
N ILE A 104 3.78 -9.67 -7.16
CA ILE A 104 5.00 -8.95 -7.55
C ILE A 104 5.68 -8.35 -6.32
N ASP A 105 4.89 -7.84 -5.40
CA ASP A 105 5.33 -7.26 -4.14
C ASP A 105 4.24 -7.42 -3.09
N THR A 106 4.62 -7.48 -1.81
CA THR A 106 3.67 -7.66 -0.71
C THR A 106 4.23 -7.06 0.57
N VAL A 107 3.32 -6.59 1.41
CA VAL A 107 3.60 -6.05 2.74
C VAL A 107 2.63 -6.71 3.69
N SER A 108 3.14 -7.47 4.67
CA SER A 108 2.35 -7.88 5.84
C SER A 108 2.67 -6.97 7.02
N TYR A 109 1.67 -6.71 7.85
CA TYR A 109 1.78 -5.84 9.02
C TYR A 109 1.16 -6.53 10.26
N ASP A 110 1.58 -6.07 11.43
CA ASP A 110 1.24 -6.65 12.74
C ASP A 110 1.50 -8.17 12.88
N GLY A 111 2.43 -8.69 12.08
CA GLY A 111 2.86 -10.09 12.06
C GLY A 111 2.96 -10.64 10.64
N SER A 112 3.17 -11.96 10.53
CA SER A 112 3.31 -12.63 9.23
C SER A 112 2.03 -13.36 8.84
N THR A 113 1.48 -13.02 7.69
CA THR A 113 0.42 -13.76 7.01
C THR A 113 0.94 -15.07 6.39
N GLY A 114 0.03 -15.89 5.89
CA GLY A 114 0.33 -17.07 5.08
C GLY A 114 0.93 -16.69 3.72
N ALA A 115 1.69 -17.62 3.14
CA ALA A 115 2.25 -17.43 1.81
C ALA A 115 1.13 -17.26 0.75
N PRO A 116 1.34 -16.42 -0.28
CA PRO A 116 2.57 -15.70 -0.64
C PRO A 116 2.73 -14.31 -0.01
N TYR A 117 1.89 -13.89 0.94
CA TYR A 117 1.71 -12.48 1.30
C TYR A 117 2.62 -11.95 2.43
N THR A 118 3.75 -12.61 2.68
CA THR A 118 4.76 -12.16 3.65
C THR A 118 6.11 -12.03 2.99
N GLU A 119 6.66 -10.80 2.97
CA GLU A 119 8.04 -10.55 2.56
C GLU A 119 8.98 -10.73 3.77
N GLY A 120 9.41 -11.97 4.01
CA GLY A 120 10.30 -12.30 5.13
C GLY A 120 9.60 -12.29 6.50
N SER A 121 9.20 -11.12 7.00
CA SER A 121 8.51 -10.96 8.28
C SER A 121 7.69 -9.66 8.30
N GLY A 122 6.41 -9.75 8.65
CA GLY A 122 5.60 -8.55 8.96
C GLY A 122 5.62 -8.16 10.44
N ALA A 123 6.38 -8.88 11.28
CA ALA A 123 6.55 -8.52 12.69
C ALA A 123 7.32 -7.19 12.85
N GLY A 124 6.77 -6.27 13.66
CA GLY A 124 7.38 -4.98 13.96
C GLY A 124 7.08 -3.88 12.93
N LEU A 125 6.23 -4.18 11.93
CA LEU A 125 5.60 -3.20 11.06
C LEU A 125 4.23 -2.89 11.67
N ILE A 126 4.09 -1.68 12.23
CA ILE A 126 2.91 -1.24 12.97
C ILE A 126 2.58 0.15 12.46
N ASP A 127 1.38 0.34 11.93
CA ASP A 127 0.81 1.67 11.76
C ASP A 127 0.38 2.17 13.15
N ASP A 128 0.99 3.27 13.61
CA ASP A 128 0.73 3.78 14.96
C ASP A 128 -0.25 4.95 14.89
N PRO A 129 -1.55 4.71 15.16
CA PRO A 129 -2.58 5.75 15.07
C PRO A 129 -2.37 6.88 16.06
N ALA A 130 -1.53 6.70 17.09
CA ALA A 130 -1.22 7.74 18.07
C ALA A 130 -0.13 8.72 17.58
N ASN A 131 0.67 8.31 16.59
CA ASN A 131 1.80 9.09 16.08
C ASN A 131 1.69 9.44 14.60
N ASP A 132 0.58 9.08 13.94
CA ASP A 132 0.30 9.42 12.55
C ASP A 132 1.41 8.85 11.65
N PHE A 133 1.65 7.53 11.76
CA PHE A 133 2.73 6.83 11.08
C PHE A 133 2.30 5.65 10.20
N SER A 134 2.46 5.77 8.89
CA SER A 134 2.27 4.72 7.90
C SER A 134 3.46 3.76 7.78
N ALA A 135 3.23 2.61 7.16
CA ALA A 135 4.23 1.63 6.81
C ALA A 135 4.85 1.93 5.42
N SER A 136 6.04 2.55 5.37
CA SER A 136 6.68 2.98 4.11
C SER A 136 8.05 2.36 3.81
N ARG A 137 8.44 2.35 2.53
CA ARG A 137 9.81 2.06 2.06
C ARG A 137 10.52 3.35 1.67
N ALA A 138 11.82 3.42 1.94
CA ALA A 138 12.66 4.46 1.33
C ALA A 138 12.82 4.15 -0.18
N PRO A 139 12.86 5.16 -1.08
CA PRO A 139 13.03 4.91 -2.51
C PRO A 139 14.47 4.50 -2.83
N ALA A 140 14.79 3.25 -2.55
CA ALA A 140 16.00 2.58 -2.99
C ALA A 140 15.84 1.05 -2.79
N THR A 141 15.33 0.38 -3.82
CA THR A 141 15.25 -1.09 -3.99
C THR A 141 14.18 -1.81 -3.16
N ALA A 142 13.55 -2.82 -3.78
CA ALA A 142 12.60 -3.75 -3.17
C ALA A 142 13.15 -4.47 -1.91
N SER A 143 14.46 -4.40 -1.66
CA SER A 143 15.11 -4.98 -0.49
C SER A 143 15.21 -4.03 0.71
N THR A 144 14.66 -2.81 0.62
CA THR A 144 14.58 -1.94 1.81
C THR A 144 13.44 -2.38 2.72
N PRO A 145 13.74 -2.67 4.00
CA PRO A 145 12.69 -2.97 4.98
C PRO A 145 11.73 -1.80 5.07
N ILE A 146 10.44 -2.11 5.18
CA ILE A 146 9.44 -1.13 5.55
C ILE A 146 9.75 -0.58 6.95
N LYS A 147 9.53 0.72 7.11
CA LYS A 147 9.68 1.46 8.36
C LYS A 147 8.41 2.27 8.60
N THR A 148 8.15 2.54 9.87
CA THR A 148 7.11 3.46 10.28
C THR A 148 7.56 4.90 10.03
N THR A 149 6.78 5.68 9.27
CA THR A 149 7.07 7.07 8.89
C THR A 149 5.78 7.90 8.85
N SER A 150 5.87 9.23 8.81
CA SER A 150 4.70 10.13 8.71
C SER A 150 3.73 9.74 7.56
N THR A 151 2.43 9.71 7.85
CA THR A 151 1.24 9.34 7.04
C THR A 151 0.90 10.20 5.83
N SER A 152 1.83 10.99 5.30
CA SER A 152 1.51 11.78 4.11
C SER A 152 1.98 11.04 2.86
N PRO A 153 1.09 10.70 1.91
CA PRO A 153 1.49 10.23 0.58
C PRO A 153 2.58 11.13 -0.01
N GLY A 154 3.68 10.53 -0.48
CA GLY A 154 4.84 11.24 -0.98
C GLY A 154 5.71 11.97 0.06
N ALA A 155 5.49 11.85 1.36
CA ALA A 155 6.36 12.50 2.37
C ALA A 155 7.80 11.97 2.38
N ALA A 156 8.02 10.77 1.86
CA ALA A 156 9.36 10.23 1.63
C ALA A 156 10.12 10.91 0.47
N THR A 157 9.45 11.60 -0.47
CA THR A 157 10.09 12.25 -1.64
C THR A 157 9.33 13.44 -2.23
N PRO A 158 10.00 14.57 -2.56
CA PRO A 158 9.35 15.68 -3.26
C PRO A 158 8.85 15.24 -4.65
N ARG A 159 7.53 15.17 -4.84
CA ARG A 159 6.91 14.98 -6.16
C ARG A 159 7.24 16.22 -7.02
N VAL A 160 7.88 16.03 -8.16
CA VAL A 160 8.10 17.14 -9.10
C VAL A 160 6.73 17.47 -9.69
N SER A 161 6.22 18.68 -9.42
CA SER A 161 4.94 19.10 -9.99
C SER A 161 4.99 19.00 -11.51
N PRO A 162 3.98 18.41 -12.18
CA PRO A 162 3.89 18.48 -13.62
C PRO A 162 3.66 19.95 -14.02
N THR A 163 4.55 20.46 -14.88
CA THR A 163 4.43 21.78 -15.52
C THR A 163 3.33 21.81 -16.56
#